data_AF-A0A9N9C044-F1
#
_entry.id   AF-A0A9N9C044-F1
#
_cell.length_a   1.000
_cell.length_b   1.000
_cell.length_c   1.000
_cell.angle_alpha   90.00
_cell.angle_beta   90.00
_cell.angle_gamma   90.00
#
_symmetry.space_group_name_H-M   'P 1'
#
loop_
_entity.id
_entity.type
_entity.pdbx_description
1 polymer ?
#
loop_
_entity_poly.entity_id
_entity_poly.type
_entity_poly.pdbx_seq_one_letter_code
_entity_poly.pdbx_strand_id
1 'polypeptide(L)' 'MINDIPTDATITIRIIKNFEYRTVKNLVLRNIKLETTTIGDLKKLVIEKINATPTFKPFRNVDYGI' A
#
# COMPACT_ATOMS: atom_id res chain seq x y z
N MET A 1 5.92 22.67 -25.42
CA MET A 1 6.43 21.83 -24.32
C MET A 1 5.31 20.91 -23.89
N ILE A 2 5.48 19.61 -24.12
CA ILE A 2 4.57 18.57 -23.64
C ILE A 2 4.85 18.35 -22.16
N ASN A 3 3.85 18.56 -21.33
CA ASN A 3 3.93 18.25 -19.90
C ASN A 3 3.73 16.74 -19.73
N ASP A 4 4.73 15.94 -20.07
CA ASP A 4 4.73 14.48 -19.86
C ASP A 4 5.10 14.12 -18.41
N ILE A 5 4.57 14.87 -17.44
CA ILE A 5 4.71 14.50 -16.02
C ILE A 5 3.65 13.41 -15.76
N PRO A 6 4.04 12.19 -15.36
CA PRO A 6 3.07 11.16 -15.02
C PRO A 6 2.18 11.63 -13.86
N THR A 7 0.86 11.63 -14.08
CA THR A 7 -0.12 12.09 -13.07
C THR A 7 -0.57 10.96 -12.15
N ASP A 8 -0.30 9.71 -12.53
CA ASP A 8 -0.53 8.53 -11.72
C ASP A 8 0.65 7.54 -11.74
N ALA A 9 0.64 6.61 -10.79
CA ALA A 9 1.64 5.55 -10.71
C ALA A 9 1.05 4.25 -10.15
N THR A 10 1.77 3.15 -10.41
CA THR A 10 1.59 1.90 -9.68
C THR A 10 2.58 1.85 -8.52
N ILE A 11 2.06 1.73 -7.29
CA ILE A 11 2.85 1.64 -6.07
C ILE A 11 2.77 0.20 -5.54
N THR A 12 3.93 -0.44 -5.39
CA THR A 12 4.01 -1.76 -4.75
C THR A 12 4.51 -1.61 -3.31
N ILE A 13 3.70 -2.05 -2.36
CA ILE A 13 3.96 -1.89 -0.92
C ILE A 13 4.18 -3.28 -0.31
N ARG A 14 5.28 -3.42 0.43
CA ARG A 14 5.57 -4.64 1.19
C ARG A 14 4.85 -4.58 2.54
N ILE A 15 3.86 -5.43 2.72
CA ILE A 15 3.19 -5.65 3.99
C ILE A 15 4.01 -6.66 4.76
N ILE A 16 4.65 -6.22 5.85
CA ILE A 16 5.58 -7.03 6.61
C ILE A 16 4.91 -7.41 7.93
N LYS A 17 4.73 -8.71 8.17
CA LYS A 17 4.24 -9.24 9.44
C LYS A 17 5.37 -9.45 10.44
N ASN A 18 6.51 -9.96 9.95
CA ASN A 18 7.67 -10.25 10.76
C ASN A 18 8.94 -10.15 9.89
N PHE A 19 9.93 -9.38 10.37
CA PHE A 19 11.19 -9.16 9.67
C PHE A 19 12.14 -10.36 9.76
N GLU A 20 12.27 -10.97 10.94
CA GLU A 20 13.15 -12.11 11.21
C GLU A 20 12.78 -13.32 10.35
N TYR A 21 11.50 -13.71 10.37
CA TYR A 21 10.98 -14.81 9.56
C TYR A 21 10.58 -14.39 8.14
N ARG A 22 10.86 -13.15 7.74
CA ARG A 22 10.60 -12.60 6.39
C ARG A 22 9.16 -12.85 5.90
N THR A 23 8.19 -12.82 6.82
CA THR A 23 6.78 -13.02 6.47
C THR A 23 6.26 -11.74 5.83
N VAL A 24 6.24 -11.71 4.49
CA VAL A 24 5.91 -10.51 3.70
C VAL A 24 4.88 -10.80 2.60
N LYS A 25 3.95 -9.86 2.41
CA LYS A 25 2.89 -9.71 1.38
C LYS A 25 3.14 -8.51 0.46
N ASN A 26 3.30 -8.65 -0.87
CA ASN A 26 3.20 -7.47 -1.75
C ASN A 26 1.74 -7.06 -1.98
N LEU A 27 1.43 -5.79 -1.73
CA LEU A 27 0.19 -5.13 -2.13
C LEU A 27 0.50 -4.20 -3.30
N VAL A 28 -0.13 -4.45 -4.45
CA VAL A 28 0.03 -3.60 -5.65
C VAL A 28 -1.18 -2.68 -5.77
N LEU A 29 -0.93 -1.37 -5.66
CA LEU A 29 -1.92 -0.32 -5.85
C LEU A 29 -1.68 0.30 -7.22
N ARG A 30 -2.69 0.28 -8.09
CA ARG A 30 -2.62 0.86 -9.44
C ARG A 30 -3.33 2.21 -9.46
N ASN A 31 -2.94 3.07 -10.40
CA ASN A 31 -3.58 4.35 -10.66
C ASN A 31 -3.65 5.28 -9.43
N ILE A 32 -2.58 5.31 -8.63
CA ILE A 32 -2.47 6.26 -7.53
C ILE A 32 -2.11 7.63 -8.08
N LYS A 33 -2.99 8.62 -7.84
CA LYS A 33 -2.79 10.00 -8.29
C LYS A 33 -1.69 10.68 -7.48
N LEU A 34 -0.58 11.02 -8.13
CA LEU A 34 0.60 11.55 -7.47
C LEU A 34 0.41 12.97 -6.91
N GLU A 35 -0.49 13.75 -7.52
CA GLU A 35 -0.72 15.15 -7.16
C GLU A 35 -1.67 15.32 -5.97
N THR A 36 -2.53 14.34 -5.71
CA THR A 36 -3.64 14.46 -4.76
C THR A 36 -3.60 13.45 -3.63
N THR A 37 -3.01 12.27 -3.85
CA THR A 37 -2.97 11.24 -2.81
C THR A 37 -1.93 11.60 -1.77
N THR A 38 -2.39 11.98 -0.58
CA THR A 38 -1.49 12.22 0.54
C THR A 38 -0.95 10.90 1.11
N ILE A 39 0.14 10.97 1.88
CA ILE A 39 0.65 9.82 2.61
C ILE A 39 -0.38 9.27 3.60
N GLY A 40 -1.20 10.14 4.21
CA GLY A 40 -2.29 9.72 5.09
C GLY A 40 -3.37 8.92 4.36
N ASP A 41 -3.74 9.34 3.15
CA ASP A 41 -4.73 8.62 2.32
C ASP A 41 -4.17 7.29 1.84
N LEU A 42 -2.89 7.27 1.43
CA LEU A 42 -2.21 6.04 1.02
C LEU A 42 -2.17 5.02 2.16
N LYS A 43 -1.84 5.47 3.37
CA LYS A 43 -1.85 4.68 4.61
C LYS A 43 -3.23 4.07 4.89
N LYS A 44 -4.29 4.88 4.85
CA LYS A 44 -5.68 4.41 5.04
C LYS A 44 -6.08 3.37 3.99
N LEU A 45 -5.78 3.64 2.71
CA LEU A 45 -6.06 2.72 1.61
C LEU A 45 -5.36 1.36 1.80
N VAL A 46 -4.10 1.37 2.25
CA VAL A 46 -3.37 0.12 2.54
C VAL A 46 -4.06 -0.70 3.62
N ILE A 47 -4.45 -0.07 4.74
CA ILE A 47 -5.16 -0.75 5.83
C ILE A 47 -6.51 -1.30 5.36
N GLU A 48 -7.26 -0.52 4.59
CA GLU A 48 -8.51 -0.98 4.00
C GLU A 48 -8.31 -2.22 3.14
N LYS A 49 -7.30 -2.23 2.26
CA LYS A 49 -6.99 -3.38 1.40
C LYS A 49 -6.55 -4.61 2.19
N ILE A 50 -5.78 -4.46 3.27
CA ILE A 50 -5.39 -5.55 4.17
C ILE A 50 -6.62 -6.19 4.83
N ASN A 51 -7.57 -5.37 5.26
CA ASN A 51 -8.79 -5.83 5.93
C ASN A 51 -9.81 -6.43 4.96
N ALA A 52 -9.97 -5.86 3.77
CA ALA A 52 -10.93 -6.33 2.77
C ALA A 52 -10.47 -7.62 2.07
N THR A 53 -9.17 -7.78 1.83
CA THR A 53 -8.66 -8.88 1.00
C THR A 53 -8.39 -10.13 1.85
N PRO A 54 -8.98 -11.30 1.55
CA PRO A 54 -8.78 -12.53 2.33
C PRO A 54 -7.31 -12.96 2.41
N THR A 55 -6.55 -12.74 1.34
CA THR A 55 -5.14 -13.13 1.23
C THR A 55 -4.22 -12.39 2.20
N PHE A 56 -4.69 -11.29 2.80
CA PHE A 56 -3.99 -10.53 3.83
C PHE A 56 -4.48 -10.83 5.25
N LYS A 57 -5.36 -11.82 5.45
CA LYS A 57 -5.84 -12.25 6.78
C LYS A 57 -4.71 -12.43 7.82
N PRO A 58 -3.56 -13.05 7.51
CA PRO A 58 -2.46 -13.19 8.47
C PRO A 58 -1.79 -11.87 8.91
N PHE A 59 -2.08 -10.76 8.21
CA PHE A 59 -1.44 -9.46 8.34
C PHE A 59 -2.35 -8.41 9.02
N ARG A 60 -3.61 -8.76 9.36
CA ARG A 60 -4.61 -7.80 9.91
C ARG A 60 -4.33 -7.36 11.35
N ASN A 61 -3.68 -8.21 12.14
CA ASN A 61 -3.41 -7.96 13.56
C ASN A 61 -2.00 -7.42 13.81
N VAL A 62 -1.34 -6.90 12.78
CA VAL A 62 -0.01 -6.30 12.89
C VAL A 62 -0.18 -4.83 13.23
N ASP A 63 0.54 -4.34 14.23
CA ASP A 63 0.68 -2.92 14.46
C ASP A 63 1.68 -2.34 13.45
N TYR A 64 1.20 -1.43 12.62
CA TYR A 64 1.98 -0.79 11.57
C TYR A 64 2.42 0.64 11.94
N GLY A 65 2.13 1.12 13.16
CA GLY A 65 2.51 2.46 13.62
C GLY A 65 1.93 3.58 12.76
N ILE A 66 0.68 3.42 12.31
CA ILE A 66 0.02 4.30 11.34
C ILE A 66 -0.95 5.27 11.99
#